data_AF-A0A2K9E8D2-F1
#
_entry.id   AF-A0A2K9E8D2-F1
#
_cell.length_a   1.000
_cell.length_b   1.000
_cell.length_c   1.000
_cell.angle_alpha   90.00
_cell.angle_beta   90.00
_cell.angle_gamma   90.00
#
_symmetry.space_group_name_H-M   'P 1'
#
loop_
_entity.id
_entity.type
_entity.pdbx_description
1 polymer ?
#
loop_
_entity_poly.entity_id
_entity_poly.type
_entity_poly.pdbx_seq_one_letter_code
_entity_poly.pdbx_strand_id
1 'polypeptide(L)'
;MDREKLLFESYNRAIEKGFDRLFNNTAPEKILKIKEKDITAFLDEELKEWQNTELDILGGITPKKYFDGIDNLDDLIELFKKASKICDVDVPEVLIQRLKCYGEDFVDQLIKLASLASSIEDDEEMLVPLMAIRFLGRLKAQRSADMLLDLLYDVNSENEAIIEEINEAIINIGDAGVDGILNKLRSAEKIKDIEEYLLYSLVQIGANMRKKTDYDDVYACIKETFIKMDDKIIGAICIGDLGDGRAIPFLRGYVEKNMDSIDYDVFCEIKAAVHKLGGNMDDIKFKNQ
;
A
#
# COMPACT_ATOMS: atom_id res chain seq x y z
N MET A 1 -6.99 -16.99 -31.36
CA MET A 1 -6.14 -16.37 -30.32
C MET A 1 -6.92 -15.15 -29.82
N ASP A 2 -7.13 -15.02 -28.51
CA ASP A 2 -7.95 -13.94 -27.94
C ASP A 2 -7.30 -12.57 -28.26
N ARG A 3 -8.04 -11.68 -28.93
CA ARG A 3 -7.56 -10.36 -29.37
C ARG A 3 -7.08 -9.52 -28.18
N GLU A 4 -7.76 -9.66 -27.05
CA GLU A 4 -7.46 -8.91 -25.83
C GLU A 4 -6.19 -9.42 -25.15
N LYS A 5 -5.97 -10.74 -25.18
CA LYS A 5 -4.70 -11.32 -24.73
C LYS A 5 -3.52 -10.76 -25.52
N LEU A 6 -3.63 -10.74 -26.85
CA LEU A 6 -2.58 -10.17 -27.71
C LEU A 6 -2.35 -8.67 -27.47
N LEU A 7 -3.42 -7.92 -27.12
CA LEU A 7 -3.32 -6.51 -26.75
C LEU A 7 -2.49 -6.33 -25.47
N PHE A 8 -2.80 -7.08 -24.42
CA PHE A 8 -2.07 -6.97 -23.14
C PHE A 8 -0.65 -7.55 -23.23
N GLU A 9 -0.40 -8.59 -24.04
CA GLU A 9 0.97 -9.03 -24.36
C GLU A 9 1.76 -7.95 -25.12
N SER A 10 1.09 -7.15 -25.98
CA SER A 10 1.75 -6.01 -26.63
C SER A 10 2.12 -4.89 -25.65
N TYR A 11 1.31 -4.72 -24.59
CA TYR A 11 1.60 -3.79 -23.51
C TYR A 11 2.82 -4.26 -22.69
N ASN A 12 2.89 -5.55 -22.34
CA ASN A 12 4.05 -6.11 -21.62
C ASN A 12 5.35 -5.94 -22.43
N ARG A 13 5.31 -6.12 -23.76
CA ARG A 13 6.47 -5.84 -24.63
C ARG A 13 6.90 -4.38 -24.61
N ALA A 14 5.96 -3.44 -24.45
CA ALA A 14 6.30 -2.03 -24.31
C ALA A 14 6.97 -1.75 -22.96
N ILE A 15 6.53 -2.41 -21.88
CA ILE A 15 7.19 -2.37 -20.57
C ILE A 15 8.61 -2.93 -20.66
N GLU A 16 8.77 -4.11 -21.27
CA GLU A 16 10.07 -4.76 -21.47
C GLU A 16 11.03 -3.84 -22.24
N LYS A 17 10.57 -3.23 -23.34
CA LYS A 17 11.34 -2.23 -24.10
C LYS A 17 11.76 -1.04 -23.23
N GLY A 18 10.91 -0.60 -22.30
CA GLY A 18 11.23 0.47 -21.35
C GLY A 18 12.34 0.09 -20.38
N PHE A 19 12.28 -1.12 -19.81
CA PHE A 19 13.36 -1.65 -18.97
C PHE A 19 14.66 -1.84 -19.75
N ASP A 20 14.60 -2.46 -20.94
CA ASP A 20 15.77 -2.64 -21.80
C ASP A 20 16.43 -1.30 -22.13
N ARG A 21 15.63 -0.29 -22.45
CA ARG A 21 16.14 1.05 -22.73
C ARG A 21 16.77 1.68 -21.50
N LEU A 22 16.20 1.52 -20.31
CA LEU A 22 16.79 1.99 -19.06
C LEU A 22 18.14 1.30 -18.80
N PHE A 23 18.21 -0.02 -18.90
CA PHE A 23 19.43 -0.78 -18.63
C PHE A 23 20.51 -0.51 -19.66
N ASN A 24 20.17 -0.43 -20.96
CA ASN A 24 21.13 -0.15 -22.02
C ASN A 24 21.68 1.29 -21.96
N ASN A 25 20.92 2.23 -21.41
CA ASN A 25 21.36 3.63 -21.22
C ASN A 25 22.01 3.88 -19.85
N THR A 26 22.07 2.87 -18.98
CA THR A 26 22.66 2.98 -17.65
C THR A 26 23.99 2.23 -17.61
N ALA A 27 25.05 2.92 -17.24
CA ALA A 27 26.36 2.28 -17.06
C ALA A 27 26.27 1.18 -15.97
N PRO A 28 26.92 0.02 -16.15
CA PRO A 28 26.79 -1.13 -15.25
C PRO A 28 26.98 -0.79 -13.76
N GLU A 29 27.94 0.08 -13.43
CA GLU A 29 28.25 0.52 -12.07
C GLU A 29 27.17 1.42 -11.43
N LYS A 30 26.19 1.87 -12.21
CA LYS A 30 25.07 2.72 -11.79
C LYS A 30 23.74 1.99 -11.73
N ILE A 31 23.65 0.74 -12.20
CA ILE A 31 22.41 -0.04 -12.22
C ILE A 31 21.82 -0.16 -10.81
N LEU A 32 22.65 -0.47 -9.81
CA LEU A 32 22.23 -0.56 -8.40
C LEU A 32 21.86 0.79 -7.76
N LYS A 33 22.02 1.91 -8.49
CA LYS A 33 21.69 3.26 -8.04
C LYS A 33 20.52 3.87 -8.81
N ILE A 34 19.90 3.10 -9.71
CA ILE A 34 18.68 3.50 -10.40
C ILE A 34 17.63 3.81 -9.34
N LYS A 35 17.02 4.99 -9.44
CA LYS A 35 15.91 5.39 -8.58
C LYS A 35 14.60 5.07 -9.29
N GLU A 36 13.55 4.85 -8.52
CA GLU A 36 12.19 4.62 -9.03
C GLU A 36 11.76 5.66 -10.07
N LYS A 37 12.01 6.95 -9.81
CA LYS A 37 11.73 8.04 -10.76
C LYS A 37 12.37 7.86 -12.14
N ASP A 38 13.54 7.22 -12.19
CA ASP A 38 14.26 6.99 -13.45
C ASP A 38 13.55 5.86 -14.21
N ILE A 39 13.12 4.80 -13.51
CA ILE A 39 12.29 3.72 -14.06
C ILE A 39 10.99 4.29 -14.64
N THR A 40 10.27 5.11 -13.86
CA THR A 40 8.99 5.71 -14.29
C THR A 40 9.14 6.52 -15.57
N ALA A 41 10.22 7.30 -15.71
CA ALA A 41 10.42 8.14 -16.90
C ALA A 41 10.58 7.32 -18.19
N PHE A 42 11.35 6.22 -18.16
CA PHE A 42 11.52 5.35 -19.33
C PHE A 42 10.24 4.58 -19.65
N LEU A 43 9.55 4.04 -18.65
CA LEU A 43 8.28 3.35 -18.85
C LEU A 43 7.21 4.29 -19.43
N ASP A 44 7.09 5.52 -18.91
CA ASP A 44 6.12 6.50 -19.38
C ASP A 44 6.31 6.85 -20.87
N GLU A 45 7.55 6.94 -21.35
CA GLU A 45 7.83 7.20 -22.76
C GLU A 45 7.36 6.05 -23.66
N GLU A 46 7.76 4.82 -23.33
CA GLU A 46 7.42 3.63 -24.13
C GLU A 46 5.92 3.33 -24.09
N LEU A 47 5.27 3.50 -22.94
CA LEU A 47 3.82 3.33 -22.80
C LEU A 47 3.04 4.43 -23.53
N LYS A 48 3.56 5.67 -23.58
CA LYS A 48 2.99 6.73 -24.41
C LYS A 48 3.12 6.45 -25.89
N GLU A 49 4.23 5.87 -26.34
CA GLU A 49 4.39 5.44 -27.73
C GLU A 49 3.41 4.30 -28.05
N TRP A 50 3.35 3.28 -27.21
CA TRP A 50 2.48 2.12 -27.38
C TRP A 50 1.00 2.52 -27.51
N GLN A 51 0.47 3.36 -26.60
CA GLN A 51 -0.96 3.72 -26.63
C GLN A 51 -1.36 4.54 -27.87
N ASN A 52 -0.38 5.17 -28.56
CA ASN A 52 -0.58 6.04 -29.72
C ASN A 52 -0.14 5.40 -31.04
N THR A 53 0.39 4.17 -31.02
CA THR A 53 0.81 3.43 -32.22
C THR A 53 -0.32 2.52 -32.69
N GLU A 54 -0.58 2.51 -34.00
CA GLU A 54 -1.60 1.64 -34.58
C GLU A 54 -1.16 0.17 -34.50
N LEU A 55 -2.08 -0.71 -34.11
CA LEU A 55 -1.81 -2.13 -33.99
C LEU A 55 -2.68 -2.93 -34.97
N ASP A 56 -2.05 -3.80 -35.76
CA ASP A 56 -2.76 -4.67 -36.71
C ASP A 56 -3.79 -5.57 -36.01
N ILE A 57 -3.48 -6.05 -34.79
CA ILE A 57 -4.39 -6.83 -33.95
C ILE A 57 -5.66 -6.05 -33.57
N LEU A 58 -5.61 -4.71 -33.65
CA LEU A 58 -6.76 -3.84 -33.42
C LEU A 58 -7.45 -3.40 -34.72
N GLY A 59 -7.01 -3.87 -35.89
CA GLY A 59 -7.52 -3.43 -37.18
C GLY A 59 -6.95 -2.07 -37.61
N GLY A 60 -5.71 -1.76 -37.22
CA GLY A 60 -5.04 -0.51 -37.59
C GLY A 60 -5.48 0.71 -36.77
N ILE A 61 -6.04 0.50 -35.58
CA ILE A 61 -6.30 1.58 -34.63
C ILE A 61 -5.32 1.49 -33.45
N THR A 62 -5.18 2.60 -32.72
CA THR A 62 -4.32 2.65 -31.53
C THR A 62 -5.02 2.04 -30.30
N PRO A 63 -4.29 1.53 -29.30
CA PRO A 63 -4.88 1.08 -28.04
C PRO A 63 -5.76 2.15 -27.38
N LYS A 64 -5.34 3.43 -27.44
CA LYS A 64 -6.15 4.54 -26.94
C LYS A 64 -7.52 4.62 -27.63
N LYS A 65 -7.55 4.64 -28.97
CA LYS A 65 -8.80 4.66 -29.72
C LYS A 65 -9.66 3.42 -29.46
N TYR A 66 -9.04 2.27 -29.24
CA TYR A 66 -9.74 1.03 -28.90
C TYR A 66 -10.48 1.15 -27.57
N PHE A 67 -9.81 1.54 -26.49
CA PHE A 67 -10.47 1.70 -25.19
C PHE A 67 -11.47 2.86 -25.19
N ASP A 68 -11.14 3.99 -25.83
CA ASP A 68 -12.04 5.15 -25.94
C ASP A 68 -13.34 4.80 -26.68
N GLY A 69 -13.32 3.82 -27.59
CA GLY A 69 -14.49 3.37 -28.35
C GLY A 69 -15.43 2.41 -27.62
N ILE A 70 -15.14 2.05 -26.36
CA ILE A 70 -16.00 1.16 -25.55
C ILE A 70 -16.86 2.01 -24.62
N ASP A 71 -18.19 1.95 -24.80
CA ASP A 71 -19.18 2.77 -24.09
C ASP A 71 -19.92 2.04 -22.96
N ASN A 72 -19.55 0.78 -22.70
CA ASN A 72 -20.14 -0.04 -21.65
C ASN A 72 -19.11 -0.25 -20.53
N LEU A 73 -19.49 0.06 -19.29
CA LEU A 73 -18.66 -0.15 -18.11
C LEU A 73 -18.34 -1.64 -17.92
N ASP A 74 -19.32 -2.53 -18.07
CA ASP A 74 -19.13 -3.97 -17.83
C ASP A 74 -18.07 -4.56 -18.76
N ASP A 75 -18.07 -4.14 -20.04
CA ASP A 75 -17.06 -4.58 -21.02
C ASP A 75 -15.65 -4.08 -20.64
N LEU A 76 -15.52 -2.86 -20.12
CA LEU A 76 -14.25 -2.33 -19.63
C LEU A 76 -13.79 -3.01 -18.33
N ILE A 77 -14.73 -3.43 -17.47
CA ILE A 77 -14.43 -4.22 -16.27
C ILE A 77 -13.92 -5.61 -16.64
N GLU A 78 -14.49 -6.25 -17.66
CA GLU A 78 -13.94 -7.52 -18.17
C GLU A 78 -12.52 -7.35 -18.72
N LEU A 79 -12.24 -6.24 -19.41
CA LEU A 79 -10.87 -5.90 -19.82
C LEU A 79 -9.95 -5.65 -18.63
N PHE A 80 -10.43 -4.98 -17.57
CA PHE A 80 -9.67 -4.80 -16.33
C PHE A 80 -9.31 -6.14 -15.68
N LYS A 81 -10.26 -7.07 -15.59
CA LYS A 81 -10.03 -8.42 -15.05
C LYS A 81 -9.00 -9.19 -15.88
N LYS A 82 -9.09 -9.12 -17.20
CA LYS A 82 -8.11 -9.75 -18.10
C LYS A 82 -6.73 -9.12 -17.98
N ALA A 83 -6.65 -7.79 -17.95
CA ALA A 83 -5.41 -7.06 -17.74
C ALA A 83 -4.74 -7.44 -16.41
N SER A 84 -5.52 -7.55 -15.33
CA SER A 84 -5.03 -7.96 -14.01
C SER A 84 -4.33 -9.33 -14.01
N LYS A 85 -4.72 -10.22 -14.94
CA LYS A 85 -4.15 -11.57 -15.07
C LYS A 85 -3.02 -11.67 -16.09
N ILE A 86 -2.95 -10.77 -17.05
CA ILE A 86 -2.01 -10.85 -18.18
C ILE A 86 -0.87 -9.85 -18.06
N CYS A 87 -1.12 -8.67 -17.50
CA CYS A 87 -0.13 -7.61 -17.42
C CYS A 87 0.89 -7.89 -16.32
N ASP A 88 2.18 -7.73 -16.63
CA ASP A 88 3.26 -8.09 -15.70
C ASP A 88 3.44 -7.10 -14.54
N VAL A 89 2.91 -5.87 -14.67
CA VAL A 89 3.10 -4.79 -13.68
C VAL A 89 1.75 -4.27 -13.17
N ASP A 90 1.09 -3.44 -13.97
CA ASP A 90 -0.20 -2.82 -13.66
C ASP A 90 -1.06 -2.78 -14.92
N VAL A 91 -2.37 -2.61 -14.72
CA VAL A 91 -3.34 -2.39 -15.80
C VAL A 91 -2.97 -1.11 -16.58
N PRO A 92 -3.03 -1.12 -17.93
CA PRO A 92 -2.64 0.03 -18.74
C PRO A 92 -3.36 1.32 -18.35
N GLU A 93 -2.62 2.41 -18.14
CA GLU A 93 -3.21 3.67 -17.67
C GLU A 93 -4.29 4.22 -18.60
N VAL A 94 -4.21 3.93 -19.90
CA VAL A 94 -5.23 4.33 -20.88
C VAL A 94 -6.58 3.64 -20.65
N LEU A 95 -6.59 2.37 -20.24
CA LEU A 95 -7.81 1.66 -19.83
C LEU A 95 -8.36 2.26 -18.52
N ILE A 96 -7.48 2.55 -17.57
CA ILE A 96 -7.84 3.19 -16.30
C ILE A 96 -8.43 4.59 -16.51
N GLN A 97 -7.85 5.39 -17.41
CA GLN A 97 -8.37 6.71 -17.75
C GLN A 97 -9.79 6.62 -18.32
N ARG A 98 -10.07 5.63 -19.17
CA ARG A 98 -11.41 5.39 -19.69
C ARG A 98 -12.39 4.95 -18.60
N LEU A 99 -11.98 4.05 -17.70
CA LEU A 99 -12.78 3.59 -16.56
C LEU A 99 -13.11 4.74 -15.59
N LYS A 100 -12.15 5.63 -15.33
CA LYS A 100 -12.35 6.83 -14.49
C LYS A 100 -13.47 7.75 -15.00
N CYS A 101 -13.82 7.72 -16.29
CA CYS A 101 -14.96 8.49 -16.83
C CYS A 101 -16.33 8.05 -16.27
N TYR A 102 -16.44 6.84 -15.73
CA TYR A 102 -17.66 6.35 -15.06
C TYR A 102 -17.74 6.79 -13.59
N GLY A 103 -16.73 7.49 -13.09
CA GLY A 103 -16.73 8.08 -11.75
C GLY A 103 -17.06 7.05 -10.68
N GLU A 104 -18.15 7.29 -9.97
CA GLU A 104 -18.45 6.51 -8.78
C GLU A 104 -18.84 5.05 -9.08
N ASP A 105 -19.41 4.77 -10.25
CA ASP A 105 -19.82 3.42 -10.66
C ASP A 105 -18.59 2.50 -10.85
N PHE A 106 -17.46 3.04 -11.32
CA PHE A 106 -16.22 2.28 -11.47
C PHE A 106 -15.68 1.84 -10.10
N VAL A 107 -15.66 2.75 -9.13
CA VAL A 107 -15.23 2.42 -7.76
C VAL A 107 -16.17 1.38 -7.13
N ASP A 108 -17.48 1.41 -7.39
CA ASP A 108 -18.39 0.36 -6.91
C ASP A 108 -18.04 -1.01 -7.50
N GLN A 109 -17.60 -1.06 -8.76
CA GLN A 109 -17.10 -2.29 -9.36
C GLN A 109 -15.78 -2.74 -8.72
N LEU A 110 -14.85 -1.81 -8.44
CA LEU A 110 -13.62 -2.13 -7.72
C LEU A 110 -13.89 -2.66 -6.31
N ILE A 111 -14.83 -2.08 -5.57
CA ILE A 111 -15.25 -2.57 -4.24
C ILE A 111 -15.77 -4.02 -4.34
N LYS A 112 -16.62 -4.31 -5.33
CA LYS A 112 -17.11 -5.68 -5.56
C LYS A 112 -15.96 -6.64 -5.86
N LEU A 113 -15.03 -6.27 -6.73
CA LEU A 113 -13.88 -7.12 -7.06
C LEU A 113 -12.92 -7.32 -5.87
N ALA A 114 -12.66 -6.28 -5.09
CA ALA A 114 -11.84 -6.33 -3.89
C ALA A 114 -12.45 -7.29 -2.84
N SER A 115 -13.77 -7.25 -2.66
CA SER A 115 -14.47 -8.12 -1.70
C SER A 115 -14.34 -9.62 -1.99
N LEU A 116 -13.98 -10.00 -3.22
CA LEU A 116 -13.71 -11.40 -3.54
C LEU A 116 -12.43 -11.93 -2.85
N ALA A 117 -11.58 -11.04 -2.31
CA ALA A 117 -10.36 -11.43 -1.62
C ALA A 117 -10.61 -12.30 -0.37
N SER A 118 -11.78 -12.19 0.27
CA SER A 118 -12.14 -13.02 1.42
C SER A 118 -12.40 -14.49 1.08
N SER A 119 -12.54 -14.80 -0.22
CA SER A 119 -13.01 -16.11 -0.70
C SER A 119 -12.04 -16.76 -1.69
N ILE A 120 -10.79 -16.31 -1.72
CA ILE A 120 -9.75 -16.85 -2.60
C ILE A 120 -9.40 -18.27 -2.16
N GLU A 121 -9.52 -19.23 -3.09
CA GLU A 121 -9.11 -20.63 -2.86
C GLU A 121 -7.77 -20.97 -3.54
N ASP A 122 -7.37 -20.21 -4.57
CA ASP A 122 -6.11 -20.40 -5.29
C ASP A 122 -5.35 -19.09 -5.64
N ASP A 123 -4.06 -19.23 -5.96
CA ASP A 123 -3.17 -18.10 -6.26
C ASP A 123 -3.47 -17.39 -7.60
N GLU A 124 -4.28 -17.96 -8.50
CA GLU A 124 -4.67 -17.27 -9.75
C GLU A 124 -5.92 -16.40 -9.54
N GLU A 125 -6.75 -16.75 -8.57
CA GLU A 125 -7.95 -16.01 -8.17
C GLU A 125 -7.61 -14.70 -7.46
N MET A 126 -6.44 -14.59 -6.81
CA MET A 126 -6.02 -13.38 -6.09
C MET A 126 -5.66 -12.19 -6.98
N LEU A 127 -5.30 -12.41 -8.25
CA LEU A 127 -4.79 -11.33 -9.12
C LEU A 127 -5.80 -10.21 -9.34
N VAL A 128 -7.08 -10.55 -9.54
CA VAL A 128 -8.14 -9.56 -9.78
C VAL A 128 -8.51 -8.77 -8.52
N PRO A 129 -8.77 -9.42 -7.36
CA PRO A 129 -9.02 -8.70 -6.11
C PRO A 129 -7.85 -7.82 -5.68
N LEU A 130 -6.61 -8.33 -5.77
CA LEU A 130 -5.41 -7.58 -5.44
C LEU A 130 -5.29 -6.31 -6.29
N MET A 131 -5.46 -6.45 -7.62
CA MET A 131 -5.46 -5.30 -8.51
C MET A 131 -6.58 -4.31 -8.18
N ALA A 132 -7.78 -4.80 -7.83
CA ALA A 132 -8.88 -3.93 -7.45
C ALA A 132 -8.58 -3.12 -6.17
N ILE A 133 -8.02 -3.77 -5.14
CA ILE A 133 -7.58 -3.13 -3.88
C ILE A 133 -6.54 -2.04 -4.17
N ARG A 134 -5.52 -2.36 -4.97
CA ARG A 134 -4.50 -1.40 -5.42
C ARG A 134 -5.13 -0.16 -6.03
N PHE A 135 -6.08 -0.35 -6.94
CA PHE A 135 -6.74 0.76 -7.62
C PHE A 135 -7.66 1.57 -6.70
N LEU A 136 -8.32 0.96 -5.70
CA LEU A 136 -9.05 1.72 -4.67
C LEU A 136 -8.11 2.68 -3.93
N GLY A 137 -6.94 2.19 -3.52
CA GLY A 137 -5.87 2.99 -2.90
C GLY A 137 -5.38 4.12 -3.81
N ARG A 138 -4.99 3.77 -5.05
CA ARG A 138 -4.48 4.71 -6.05
C ARG A 138 -5.47 5.82 -6.41
N LEU A 139 -6.76 5.50 -6.46
CA LEU A 139 -7.85 6.44 -6.69
C LEU A 139 -8.23 7.25 -5.45
N LYS A 140 -7.67 6.92 -4.27
CA LYS A 140 -8.03 7.49 -2.98
C LYS A 140 -9.52 7.41 -2.72
N ALA A 141 -10.12 6.26 -3.02
CA ALA A 141 -11.56 6.03 -2.93
C ALA A 141 -12.03 6.04 -1.46
N GLN A 142 -12.33 7.21 -0.91
CA GLN A 142 -12.63 7.36 0.53
C GLN A 142 -13.76 6.45 1.04
N ARG A 143 -14.78 6.19 0.22
CA ARG A 143 -15.90 5.31 0.60
C ARG A 143 -15.54 3.84 0.74
N SER A 144 -14.38 3.41 0.23
CA SER A 144 -13.92 2.03 0.39
C SER A 144 -13.12 1.82 1.67
N ALA A 145 -12.83 2.88 2.44
CA ALA A 145 -11.99 2.78 3.63
C ALA A 145 -12.52 1.75 4.66
N ASP A 146 -13.79 1.88 5.05
CA ASP A 146 -14.41 0.97 6.02
C ASP A 146 -14.47 -0.48 5.48
N MET A 147 -14.82 -0.64 4.20
CA MET A 147 -14.84 -1.97 3.56
C MET A 147 -13.46 -2.64 3.57
N LEU A 148 -12.41 -1.90 3.23
CA LEU A 148 -11.03 -2.41 3.26
C LEU A 148 -10.58 -2.76 4.68
N LEU A 149 -10.96 -1.94 5.66
CA LEU A 149 -10.68 -2.18 7.08
C LEU A 149 -11.40 -3.42 7.62
N ASP A 150 -12.61 -3.71 7.14
CA ASP A 150 -13.32 -4.95 7.46
C ASP A 150 -12.71 -6.15 6.74
N LEU A 151 -12.33 -5.98 5.46
CA LEU A 151 -11.71 -7.02 4.65
C LEU A 151 -10.41 -7.56 5.26
N LEU A 152 -9.61 -6.73 5.95
CA LEU A 152 -8.41 -7.18 6.69
C LEU A 152 -8.69 -8.32 7.69
N TYR A 153 -9.90 -8.37 8.25
CA TYR A 153 -10.30 -9.39 9.22
C TYR A 153 -10.96 -10.61 8.57
N ASP A 154 -11.39 -10.48 7.32
CA ASP A 154 -12.13 -11.51 6.59
C ASP A 154 -11.21 -12.34 5.66
N VAL A 155 -10.04 -11.81 5.29
CA VAL A 155 -9.06 -12.52 4.45
C VAL A 155 -8.30 -13.58 5.24
N ASN A 156 -7.82 -14.61 4.53
CA ASN A 156 -6.93 -15.60 5.12
C ASN A 156 -5.65 -14.90 5.63
N SER A 157 -5.34 -15.06 6.93
CA SER A 157 -4.16 -14.46 7.56
C SER A 157 -2.83 -14.91 6.97
N GLU A 158 -2.80 -16.04 6.25
CA GLU A 158 -1.60 -16.52 5.54
C GLU A 158 -1.39 -15.81 4.19
N ASN A 159 -2.38 -15.08 3.68
CA ASN A 159 -2.28 -14.33 2.42
C ASN A 159 -1.70 -12.92 2.65
N GLU A 160 -0.40 -12.90 2.98
CA GLU A 160 0.35 -11.67 3.29
C GLU A 160 0.27 -10.64 2.15
N ALA A 161 0.34 -11.08 0.89
CA ALA A 161 0.25 -10.19 -0.28
C ALA A 161 -1.06 -9.38 -0.33
N ILE A 162 -2.20 -10.01 0.02
CA ILE A 162 -3.49 -9.30 0.09
C ILE A 162 -3.51 -8.35 1.28
N ILE A 163 -3.02 -8.78 2.45
CA ILE A 163 -2.97 -7.95 3.66
C ILE A 163 -2.13 -6.70 3.44
N GLU A 164 -0.93 -6.85 2.85
CA GLU A 164 -0.05 -5.74 2.51
C GLU A 164 -0.73 -4.77 1.51
N GLU A 165 -1.36 -5.30 0.45
CA GLU A 165 -2.02 -4.46 -0.54
C GLU A 165 -3.23 -3.70 0.06
N ILE A 166 -3.99 -4.32 0.97
CA ILE A 166 -5.08 -3.64 1.69
C ILE A 166 -4.53 -2.50 2.56
N ASN A 167 -3.45 -2.75 3.32
CA ASN A 167 -2.82 -1.72 4.15
C ASN A 167 -2.30 -0.55 3.31
N GLU A 168 -1.58 -0.83 2.22
CA GLU A 168 -1.12 0.20 1.29
C GLU A 168 -2.29 0.98 0.68
N ALA A 169 -3.40 0.32 0.36
CA ALA A 169 -4.60 1.00 -0.11
C ALA A 169 -5.20 1.94 0.95
N ILE A 170 -5.30 1.51 2.21
CA ILE A 170 -5.78 2.32 3.34
C ILE A 170 -4.86 3.52 3.56
N ILE A 171 -3.54 3.33 3.56
CA ILE A 171 -2.55 4.40 3.70
C ILE A 171 -2.71 5.44 2.58
N ASN A 172 -2.89 4.99 1.33
CA ASN A 172 -3.07 5.86 0.17
C ASN A 172 -4.39 6.64 0.19
N ILE A 173 -5.47 6.04 0.70
CA ILE A 173 -6.75 6.70 0.94
C ILE A 173 -6.58 7.80 2.01
N GLY A 174 -5.81 7.53 3.07
CA GLY A 174 -5.42 8.52 4.07
C GLY A 174 -6.51 8.77 5.12
N ASP A 175 -6.82 10.05 5.38
CA ASP A 175 -7.65 10.49 6.50
C ASP A 175 -8.98 9.72 6.67
N ALA A 176 -9.61 9.32 5.56
CA ALA A 176 -10.90 8.64 5.60
C ALA A 176 -10.86 7.28 6.32
N GLY A 177 -9.69 6.66 6.46
CA GLY A 177 -9.52 5.42 7.22
C GLY A 177 -9.21 5.63 8.71
N VAL A 178 -8.87 6.85 9.14
CA VAL A 178 -8.34 7.11 10.50
C VAL A 178 -9.33 6.71 11.59
N ASP A 179 -10.58 7.16 11.50
CA ASP A 179 -11.60 6.86 12.51
C ASP A 179 -11.85 5.35 12.65
N GLY A 180 -11.90 4.64 11.52
CA GLY A 180 -12.04 3.18 11.50
C GLY A 180 -10.86 2.47 12.16
N ILE A 181 -9.62 2.90 11.85
CA ILE A 181 -8.41 2.35 12.47
C ILE A 181 -8.39 2.62 13.99
N LEU A 182 -8.68 3.86 14.40
CA LEU A 182 -8.74 4.24 15.82
C LEU A 182 -9.74 3.38 16.58
N ASN A 183 -10.93 3.17 16.02
CA ASN A 183 -11.97 2.35 16.63
C ASN A 183 -11.50 0.90 16.79
N LYS A 184 -10.94 0.29 15.73
CA LYS A 184 -10.46 -1.11 15.78
C LYS A 184 -9.34 -1.29 16.82
N LEU A 185 -8.30 -0.44 16.81
CA LEU A 185 -7.19 -0.50 17.79
C LEU A 185 -7.63 -0.25 19.24
N ARG A 186 -8.54 0.70 19.47
CA ARG A 186 -9.08 0.98 20.81
C ARG A 186 -9.92 -0.18 21.32
N SER A 187 -10.72 -0.79 20.45
CA SER A 187 -11.58 -1.93 20.78
C SER A 187 -10.85 -3.26 20.93
N ALA A 188 -9.65 -3.39 20.35
CA ALA A 188 -8.83 -4.59 20.46
C ALA A 188 -8.43 -4.87 21.92
N GLU A 189 -8.73 -6.09 22.38
CA GLU A 189 -8.29 -6.59 23.69
C GLU A 189 -6.79 -6.91 23.71
N LYS A 190 -6.27 -7.40 22.58
CA LYS A 190 -4.86 -7.71 22.34
C LYS A 190 -4.45 -7.20 20.98
N ILE A 191 -3.18 -6.86 20.84
CA ILE A 191 -2.59 -6.47 19.56
C ILE A 191 -1.93 -7.70 18.96
N LYS A 192 -2.45 -8.17 17.83
CA LYS A 192 -1.87 -9.24 17.02
C LYS A 192 -1.47 -8.67 15.66
N ASP A 193 -1.14 -9.55 14.72
CA ASP A 193 -0.64 -9.22 13.37
C ASP A 193 -1.51 -8.16 12.66
N ILE A 194 -2.83 -8.34 12.59
CA ILE A 194 -3.72 -7.35 11.94
C ILE A 194 -3.71 -6.01 12.67
N GLU A 195 -3.73 -5.99 14.00
CA GLU A 195 -3.63 -4.73 14.75
C GLU A 195 -2.25 -4.07 14.61
N GLU A 196 -1.17 -4.82 14.40
CA GLU A 196 0.15 -4.28 14.08
C GLU A 196 0.16 -3.59 12.70
N TYR A 197 -0.46 -4.22 11.70
CA TYR A 197 -0.69 -3.62 10.39
C TYR A 197 -1.52 -2.33 10.47
N LEU A 198 -2.59 -2.34 11.27
CA LEU A 198 -3.41 -1.15 11.50
C LEU A 198 -2.62 -0.05 12.22
N LEU A 199 -1.79 -0.40 13.20
CA LEU A 199 -0.91 0.54 13.89
C LEU A 199 0.08 1.19 12.92
N TYR A 200 0.71 0.39 12.07
CA TYR A 200 1.62 0.87 11.03
C TYR A 200 0.90 1.83 10.07
N SER A 201 -0.28 1.44 9.56
CA SER A 201 -1.12 2.29 8.71
C SER A 201 -1.46 3.62 9.38
N LEU A 202 -1.84 3.59 10.66
CA LEU A 202 -2.14 4.80 11.43
C LEU A 202 -0.93 5.72 11.56
N VAL A 203 0.27 5.16 11.74
CA VAL A 203 1.53 5.93 11.80
C VAL A 203 1.84 6.60 10.46
N GLN A 204 1.74 5.87 9.34
CA GLN A 204 2.00 6.43 8.01
C GLN A 204 1.04 7.57 7.66
N ILE A 205 -0.25 7.41 7.97
CA ILE A 205 -1.25 8.46 7.79
C ILE A 205 -0.96 9.61 8.77
N GLY A 206 -0.78 9.32 10.05
CA GLY A 206 -0.58 10.28 11.13
C GLY A 206 0.67 11.15 10.98
N ALA A 207 1.76 10.62 10.41
CA ALA A 207 2.98 11.38 10.12
C ALA A 207 2.71 12.60 9.21
N ASN A 208 1.70 12.50 8.34
CA ASN A 208 1.26 13.55 7.43
C ASN A 208 0.19 14.49 8.03
N MET A 209 -0.32 14.20 9.24
CA MET A 209 -1.44 14.89 9.88
C MET A 209 -1.04 15.87 10.99
N ARG A 210 0.24 16.11 11.27
CA ARG A 210 0.73 16.85 12.47
C ARG A 210 0.11 18.22 12.77
N LYS A 211 -0.54 18.86 11.78
CA LYS A 211 -1.20 20.17 11.91
C LYS A 211 -2.73 20.08 12.01
N LYS A 212 -3.31 18.88 11.97
CA LYS A 212 -4.75 18.64 12.05
C LYS A 212 -5.18 18.49 13.50
N THR A 213 -6.44 18.82 13.77
CA THR A 213 -7.05 18.77 15.11
C THR A 213 -7.01 17.37 15.72
N ASP A 214 -7.09 16.35 14.88
CA ASP A 214 -7.29 14.97 15.31
C ASP A 214 -5.96 14.25 15.57
N TYR A 215 -4.82 14.94 15.36
CA TYR A 215 -3.49 14.36 15.57
C TYR A 215 -3.23 13.92 17.01
N ASP A 216 -3.80 14.62 17.99
CA ASP A 216 -3.64 14.25 19.40
C ASP A 216 -4.35 12.92 19.73
N ASP A 217 -5.49 12.64 19.08
CA ASP A 217 -6.19 11.36 19.21
C ASP A 217 -5.38 10.21 18.58
N VAL A 218 -4.78 10.46 17.41
CA VAL A 218 -3.86 9.53 16.75
C VAL A 218 -2.66 9.23 17.65
N TYR A 219 -2.00 10.28 18.17
CA TYR A 219 -0.86 10.13 19.07
C TYR A 219 -1.23 9.37 20.36
N ALA A 220 -2.38 9.67 20.94
CA ALA A 220 -2.87 8.95 22.13
C ALA A 220 -3.11 7.47 21.82
N CYS A 221 -3.80 7.16 20.72
CA CYS A 221 -4.09 5.80 20.31
C CYS A 221 -2.81 4.98 20.10
N ILE A 222 -1.80 5.53 19.39
CA ILE A 222 -0.52 4.83 19.14
C ILE A 222 0.17 4.46 20.45
N LYS A 223 0.19 5.35 21.45
CA LYS A 223 0.76 5.03 22.77
C LYS A 223 -0.04 3.97 23.53
N GLU A 224 -1.37 4.07 23.49
CA GLU A 224 -2.25 3.10 24.15
C GLU A 224 -2.08 1.71 23.53
N THR A 225 -2.01 1.63 22.21
CA THR A 225 -1.68 0.40 21.48
C THR A 225 -0.31 -0.13 21.91
N PHE A 226 0.74 0.69 21.91
CA PHE A 226 2.07 0.29 22.41
C PHE A 226 2.01 -0.32 23.81
N ILE A 227 1.21 0.22 24.73
CA ILE A 227 1.06 -0.34 26.09
C ILE A 227 0.39 -1.72 26.06
N LYS A 228 -0.60 -1.93 25.19
CA LYS A 228 -1.34 -3.20 25.06
C LYS A 228 -0.56 -4.34 24.38
N MET A 229 0.45 -4.03 23.58
CA MET A 229 1.22 -5.06 22.84
C MET A 229 1.96 -6.01 23.78
N ASP A 230 2.10 -7.29 23.44
CA ASP A 230 2.94 -8.19 24.23
C ASP A 230 4.42 -7.94 23.90
N ASP A 231 4.77 -7.92 22.61
CA ASP A 231 6.08 -7.48 22.10
C ASP A 231 6.08 -5.97 21.83
N LYS A 232 7.12 -5.27 22.29
CA LYS A 232 7.24 -3.81 22.17
C LYS A 232 8.06 -3.35 20.97
N ILE A 233 8.70 -4.25 20.22
CA ILE A 233 9.57 -3.91 19.10
C ILE A 233 8.82 -3.09 18.04
N ILE A 234 7.76 -3.65 17.46
CA ILE A 234 6.97 -2.98 16.41
C ILE A 234 6.35 -1.69 16.93
N GLY A 235 5.84 -1.69 18.16
CA GLY A 235 5.29 -0.49 18.79
C GLY A 235 6.32 0.62 19.00
N ALA A 236 7.56 0.29 19.37
CA ALA A 236 8.65 1.26 19.53
C ALA A 236 9.04 1.88 18.18
N ILE A 237 9.16 1.06 17.13
CA ILE A 237 9.40 1.51 15.75
C ILE A 237 8.29 2.48 15.33
N CYS A 238 7.02 2.09 15.50
CA CYS A 238 5.86 2.91 15.18
C CYS A 238 5.87 4.29 15.88
N ILE A 239 6.20 4.33 17.17
CA ILE A 239 6.32 5.59 17.92
C ILE A 239 7.46 6.46 17.37
N GLY A 240 8.61 5.86 17.07
CA GLY A 240 9.75 6.56 16.46
C GLY A 240 9.43 7.12 15.08
N ASP A 241 8.70 6.37 14.27
CA ASP A 241 8.31 6.70 12.89
C ASP A 241 7.26 7.80 12.82
N LEU A 242 6.33 7.83 13.78
CA LEU A 242 5.40 8.96 13.93
C LEU A 242 6.15 10.29 14.08
N GLY A 243 7.32 10.25 14.73
CA GLY A 243 8.27 11.35 14.78
C GLY A 243 7.86 12.51 15.70
N ASP A 244 7.01 12.24 16.70
CA ASP A 244 6.59 13.22 17.70
C ASP A 244 7.52 13.19 18.93
N GLY A 245 8.27 14.27 19.14
CA GLY A 245 9.22 14.40 20.25
C GLY A 245 8.60 14.26 21.65
N ARG A 246 7.27 14.42 21.79
CA ARG A 246 6.55 14.14 23.05
C ARG A 246 6.70 12.68 23.50
N ALA A 247 7.03 11.77 22.58
CA ALA A 247 7.20 10.36 22.91
C ALA A 247 8.53 10.04 23.63
N ILE A 248 9.53 10.93 23.59
CA ILE A 248 10.81 10.73 24.29
C ILE A 248 10.62 10.47 25.80
N PRO A 249 9.96 11.36 26.59
CA PRO A 249 9.74 11.10 28.01
C PRO A 249 8.85 9.87 28.26
N PHE A 250 7.93 9.55 27.35
CA PHE A 250 7.07 8.37 27.45
C PHE A 250 7.89 7.08 27.34
N LEU A 251 8.67 6.93 26.28
CA LEU A 251 9.51 5.76 26.01
C LEU A 251 10.57 5.55 27.09
N ARG A 252 11.25 6.63 27.49
CA ARG A 252 12.21 6.59 28.60
C ARG A 252 11.56 6.12 29.90
N GLY A 253 10.42 6.72 30.27
CA GLY A 253 9.69 6.35 31.47
C GLY A 253 9.14 4.93 31.42
N TYR A 254 8.82 4.39 30.23
CA TYR A 254 8.44 3.00 30.06
C TYR A 254 9.60 2.06 30.39
N VAL A 255 10.80 2.31 29.83
CA VAL A 255 12.00 1.51 30.09
C VAL A 255 12.40 1.57 31.57
N GLU A 256 12.41 2.75 32.18
CA GLU A 256 12.74 2.90 33.61
C GLU A 256 11.80 2.10 34.52
N LYS A 257 10.51 2.00 34.17
CA LYS A 257 9.50 1.25 34.95
C LYS A 257 9.52 -0.25 34.70
N ASN A 258 9.96 -0.68 33.52
CA ASN A 258 9.86 -2.08 33.05
C ASN A 258 11.24 -2.71 32.79
N MET A 259 12.32 -2.10 33.28
CA MET A 259 13.70 -2.56 33.12
C MET A 259 13.91 -4.04 33.48
N ASP A 260 13.10 -4.54 34.41
CA ASP A 260 13.19 -5.87 34.96
C ASP A 260 12.43 -6.92 34.13
N SER A 261 11.56 -6.48 33.23
CA SER A 261 10.64 -7.34 32.47
C SER A 261 10.84 -7.28 30.96
N ILE A 262 11.42 -6.20 30.42
CA ILE A 262 11.74 -6.12 28.99
C ILE A 262 13.06 -6.84 28.72
N ASP A 263 13.21 -7.41 27.52
CA ASP A 263 14.48 -7.95 27.05
C ASP A 263 15.37 -6.86 26.43
N TYR A 264 16.59 -7.27 26.05
CA TYR A 264 17.60 -6.37 25.50
C TYR A 264 17.22 -5.84 24.11
N ASP A 265 16.51 -6.63 23.31
CA ASP A 265 16.13 -6.26 21.95
C ASP A 265 15.06 -5.16 22.00
N VAL A 266 14.04 -5.33 22.85
CA VAL A 266 13.06 -4.29 23.18
C VAL A 266 13.74 -3.02 23.69
N PHE A 267 14.72 -3.14 24.59
CA PHE A 267 15.47 -1.98 25.07
C PHE A 267 16.19 -1.25 23.93
N CYS A 268 16.85 -2.00 23.03
CA CYS A 268 17.57 -1.44 21.89
C CYS A 268 16.63 -0.72 20.92
N GLU A 269 15.46 -1.29 20.64
CA GLU A 269 14.49 -0.67 19.75
C GLU A 269 13.87 0.59 20.35
N ILE A 270 13.56 0.58 21.65
CA ILE A 270 13.12 1.80 22.34
C ILE A 270 14.23 2.87 22.33
N LYS A 271 15.49 2.48 22.53
CA LYS A 271 16.65 3.37 22.43
C LYS A 271 16.79 3.94 21.02
N ALA A 272 16.65 3.13 19.98
CA ALA A 272 16.70 3.55 18.59
C ALA A 272 15.58 4.56 18.27
N ALA A 273 14.35 4.29 18.72
CA ALA A 273 13.22 5.20 18.58
C ALA A 273 13.49 6.55 19.28
N VAL A 274 14.00 6.56 20.52
CA VAL A 274 14.36 7.80 21.22
C VAL A 274 15.44 8.59 20.49
N HIS A 275 16.48 7.92 19.97
CA HIS A 275 17.51 8.59 19.16
C HIS A 275 16.96 9.17 17.86
N LYS A 276 16.07 8.44 17.16
CA LYS A 276 15.39 8.92 15.96
C LYS A 276 14.57 10.19 16.22
N LEU A 277 13.98 10.30 17.42
CA LEU A 277 13.25 11.48 17.87
C LEU A 277 14.15 12.64 18.34
N GLY A 278 15.48 12.46 18.36
CA GLY A 278 16.46 13.46 18.81
C GLY A 278 16.72 13.45 20.33
N GLY A 279 16.29 12.40 21.03
CA GLY A 279 16.58 12.18 22.44
C GLY A 279 17.86 11.38 22.70
N ASN A 280 18.12 11.11 23.98
CA ASN A 280 19.24 10.28 24.46
C ASN A 280 18.73 9.26 25.49
N MET A 281 19.34 8.09 25.56
CA MET A 281 19.12 7.04 26.58
C MET A 281 20.43 6.44 27.14
N ASP A 282 21.60 7.04 26.88
CA ASP A 282 22.90 6.51 27.32
C ASP A 282 23.09 6.52 28.85
N ASP A 283 22.31 7.33 29.55
CA ASP A 283 22.24 7.37 31.02
C ASP A 283 21.52 6.16 31.63
N ILE A 284 20.74 5.44 30.82
CA ILE A 284 19.98 4.26 31.24
C ILE A 284 20.79 3.01 30.89
N LYS A 285 21.25 2.28 31.92
CA LYS A 285 22.00 1.03 31.74
C LYS A 285 21.08 -0.16 31.84
N PHE A 286 21.01 -0.95 30.77
CA PHE A 286 20.33 -2.24 30.79
C PHE A 286 21.09 -3.22 31.70
N LYS A 287 20.37 -4.07 32.43
CA LYS A 287 20.98 -5.00 33.40
C LYS A 287 21.97 -5.93 32.68
N ASN A 288 23.14 -6.16 33.31
CA ASN A 288 24.28 -6.92 32.83
C ASN A 288 25.17 -6.25 31.76
N GLN A 289 25.59 -5.01 32.02
CA GLN A 289 26.92 -4.50 31.60
C GLN A 289 27.76 -4.13 32.83
#